data_AF-A0A2J8PMX3-F1
#
_entry.id   AF-A0A2J8PMX3-F1
#
_cell.length_a   1.000
_cell.length_b   1.000
_cell.length_c   1.000
_cell.angle_alpha   90.00
_cell.angle_beta   90.00
_cell.angle_gamma   90.00
#
_symmetry.space_group_name_H-M   'P 1'
#
loop_
_entity.id
_entity.type
_entity.pdbx_description
1 polymer ?
#
loop_
_entity_poly.entity_id
_entity_poly.type
_entity_poly.pdbx_seq_one_letter_code
_entity_poly.pdbx_strand_id
1 'polypeptide(L)' 'MEMFTFLLTCIFLPLVRGHSLFTCEPITVPRCMKMAYNMTFFPNLMGHYDQSIAAVEMEL' A
#
# COMPACT_ATOMS: atom_id res chain seq x y z
N MET A 1 -9.53 -18.10 30.68
CA MET A 1 -10.17 -18.08 29.35
C MET A 1 -9.64 -16.91 28.52
N GLU A 2 -9.52 -15.72 29.13
CA GLU A 2 -8.97 -14.48 28.53
C GLU A 2 -7.54 -14.56 27.94
N MET A 3 -6.65 -15.35 28.55
CA MET A 3 -5.25 -15.44 28.09
C MET A 3 -5.13 -16.19 26.76
N PHE A 4 -5.96 -17.21 26.56
CA PHE A 4 -5.94 -18.04 25.34
C PHE A 4 -6.51 -17.28 24.15
N THR A 5 -7.59 -16.51 24.37
CA THR A 5 -8.17 -15.62 23.34
C THR A 5 -7.18 -14.52 22.94
N PHE A 6 -6.44 -13.94 23.89
CA PHE A 6 -5.42 -12.92 23.59
C PHE A 6 -4.23 -13.47 22.80
N LEU A 7 -3.79 -14.70 23.12
CA LEU A 7 -2.73 -15.40 22.37
C LEU A 7 -3.17 -15.70 20.93
N LEU A 8 -4.39 -16.20 20.76
CA LEU A 8 -5.01 -16.40 19.45
C LEU A 8 -5.03 -15.10 18.64
N THR A 9 -5.57 -14.01 19.20
CA THR A 9 -5.65 -12.74 18.46
C THR A 9 -4.27 -12.23 18.03
N CYS A 10 -3.24 -12.32 18.88
CA CYS A 10 -1.88 -11.88 18.54
C CYS A 10 -1.22 -12.70 17.43
N ILE A 11 -1.45 -14.01 17.38
CA ILE A 11 -0.88 -14.90 16.37
C ILE A 11 -1.53 -14.68 15.00
N PHE A 12 -2.83 -14.41 14.97
CA PHE A 12 -3.57 -14.21 13.72
C PHE A 12 -3.53 -12.75 13.22
N LEU A 13 -3.23 -11.76 14.07
CA LEU A 13 -3.18 -10.33 13.70
C LEU A 13 -2.24 -9.99 12.51
N PRO A 14 -1.05 -10.58 12.37
CA PRO A 14 -0.16 -10.33 11.23
C PRO A 14 -0.74 -10.87 9.91
N LEU A 15 -1.55 -11.93 9.97
CA LEU A 15 -2.16 -12.55 8.79
C LEU A 15 -3.27 -11.67 8.20
N VAL A 16 -4.01 -10.95 9.06
CA VAL A 16 -5.04 -9.98 8.64
C VAL A 16 -4.48 -8.60 8.34
N ARG A 17 -3.27 -8.26 8.81
CA ARG A 17 -2.55 -7.06 8.38
C ARG A 17 -1.95 -7.31 6.99
N GLY A 18 -2.83 -7.31 5.99
CA GLY A 18 -2.50 -7.35 4.57
C GLY A 18 -1.69 -6.12 4.17
N HIS A 19 -0.39 -6.16 4.46
CA HIS A 19 0.56 -5.38 3.68
C HIS A 19 0.79 -6.15 2.39
N SER A 20 0.55 -5.48 1.28
CA SER A 20 0.95 -5.94 -0.04
C SER A 20 2.39 -6.46 0.02
N LEU A 21 2.67 -7.62 -0.59
CA LEU A 21 4.04 -8.15 -0.72
C LEU A 21 4.95 -7.22 -1.56
N PHE A 22 4.39 -6.16 -2.14
CA PHE A 22 5.10 -5.20 -2.96
C PHE A 22 5.87 -4.19 -2.10
N THR A 23 7.04 -3.79 -2.61
CA THR A 23 7.89 -2.80 -1.95
C THR A 23 7.33 -1.41 -2.17
N CYS A 24 7.23 -0.62 -1.10
CA CYS A 24 6.85 0.79 -1.20
C CYS A 24 7.98 1.62 -1.80
N GLU A 25 7.64 2.51 -2.72
CA GLU A 25 8.51 3.53 -3.31
C GLU A 25 7.96 4.94 -3.09
N PRO A 26 8.82 5.97 -3.01
CA PRO A 26 8.39 7.34 -2.82
C PRO A 26 7.61 7.87 -4.02
N ILE A 27 6.58 8.69 -3.77
CA ILE A 27 5.82 9.36 -4.82
C ILE A 27 6.69 10.41 -5.51
N THR A 28 6.73 10.34 -6.84
CA THR A 28 7.44 11.25 -7.74
C THR A 28 6.51 12.03 -8.66
N VAL A 29 5.25 11.60 -8.80
CA VAL A 29 4.25 12.27 -9.64
C VAL A 29 3.87 13.64 -9.05
N PRO A 30 4.11 14.77 -9.78
CA PRO A 30 3.89 16.10 -9.25
C PRO A 30 2.46 16.38 -8.78
N ARG A 31 1.47 15.81 -9.46
CA ARG A 31 0.03 15.95 -9.13
C ARG A 31 -0.34 15.33 -7.77
N CYS A 32 0.44 14.34 -7.32
CA CYS A 32 0.24 13.64 -6.05
C CYS A 32 1.06 14.23 -4.90
N MET A 33 1.83 15.30 -5.14
CA MET A 33 2.60 15.95 -4.10
C MET A 33 1.65 16.55 -3.05
N LYS A 34 2.00 16.40 -1.77
CA LYS A 34 1.23 16.91 -0.60
C LYS A 34 -0.07 16.16 -0.30
N MET A 35 -0.24 14.94 -0.79
CA MET A 35 -1.26 14.03 -0.25
C MET A 35 -0.91 13.63 1.20
N ALA A 36 -1.88 13.05 1.92
CA ALA A 36 -1.67 12.58 3.30
C ALA A 36 -0.68 11.39 3.41
N TYR A 37 -0.17 10.89 2.29
CA TYR A 37 0.80 9.81 2.18
C TYR A 37 1.88 10.18 1.17
N ASN A 38 3.10 9.65 1.37
CA ASN A 38 4.29 9.94 0.56
C ASN A 38 4.87 8.71 -0.13
N MET A 39 4.25 7.54 0.05
CA MET A 39 4.69 6.26 -0.51
C MET A 39 3.57 5.63 -1.31
N THR A 40 3.94 4.89 -2.36
CA THR A 40 3.05 4.07 -3.19
C THR A 40 3.73 2.73 -3.45
N PHE A 41 3.03 1.75 -4.01
CA PHE A 41 3.62 0.52 -4.51
C PHE A 41 3.05 0.20 -5.89
N PHE A 42 3.80 -0.59 -6.66
CA PHE A 42 3.36 -1.11 -7.94
C PHE A 42 3.50 -2.66 -7.96
N PRO A 43 2.67 -3.38 -8.73
CA PRO A 43 1.56 -2.86 -9.54
C PRO A 43 0.46 -2.25 -8.67
N ASN A 44 -0.08 -1.11 -9.10
CA ASN A 44 -1.14 -0.42 -8.35
C ASN A 44 -2.50 -1.08 -8.61
N LEU A 45 -3.57 -0.61 -7.95
CA LEU A 45 -4.92 -1.16 -8.11
C LEU A 45 -5.46 -1.07 -9.55
N MET A 46 -4.98 -0.11 -10.33
CA MET A 46 -5.36 0.09 -11.74
C MET A 46 -4.53 -0.77 -12.71
N GLY A 47 -3.59 -1.59 -12.21
CA GLY A 47 -2.76 -2.46 -13.04
C GLY A 47 -1.59 -1.76 -13.73
N HIS A 48 -1.29 -0.51 -13.36
CA HIS A 48 -0.07 0.16 -13.84
C HIS A 48 1.15 -0.48 -13.17
N TYR A 49 2.28 -0.53 -13.89
CA TYR A 49 3.52 -1.17 -13.41
C TYR A 49 4.52 -0.20 -12.79
N ASP A 50 4.41 1.09 -13.08
CA ASP A 50 5.25 2.15 -12.51
C ASP A 50 4.53 3.50 -12.49
N GLN A 51 5.15 4.49 -11.82
CA GLN A 51 4.61 5.84 -11.69
C GLN A 51 4.53 6.61 -13.01
N SER A 52 5.40 6.32 -13.97
CA SER A 52 5.42 7.02 -15.26
C SER A 52 4.19 6.67 -16.09
N ILE A 53 3.84 5.38 -16.17
CA ILE A 53 2.62 4.90 -16.83
C ILE A 53 1.39 5.47 -16.12
N ALA A 54 1.38 5.44 -14.78
CA ALA A 54 0.26 6.00 -14.02
C ALA A 54 0.10 7.52 -14.18
N ALA A 55 1.20 8.25 -14.41
CA ALA A 55 1.16 9.69 -14.61
C ALA A 55 0.53 10.08 -15.96
N VAL A 56 0.77 9.30 -17.02
CA VAL A 56 0.19 9.54 -18.36
C VAL A 56 -1.35 9.56 -18.31
N GLU A 57 -1.95 8.64 -17.55
CA GLU A 57 -3.41 8.58 -17.37
C GLU A 57 -3.97 9.80 -16.61
N MET A 58 -3.12 10.60 -15.96
CA MET A 58 -3.50 11.82 -15.24
C MET A 58 -3.35 13.10 -16.08
N GLU A 59 -2.82 13.02 -17.30
CA GLU A 59 -2.61 14.17 -18.19
C GLU A 59 -3.87 14.61 -18.95
N LEU A 60 -4.95 13.82 -18.85
CA LEU A 60 -6.30 14.15 -19.34
C LEU A 60 -7.06 15.05 -18.37
#